data_AF-A0A1J6J5V4-F1
#
_entry.id   AF-A0A1J6J5V4-F1
#
_cell.length_a   1.000
_cell.length_b   1.000
_cell.length_c   1.000
_cell.angle_alpha   90.00
_cell.angle_beta   90.00
_cell.angle_gamma   90.00
#
_symmetry.space_group_name_H-M   'P 1'
#
loop_
_entity.id
_entity.type
_entity.pdbx_description
1 polymer ?
#
loop_
_entity_poly.entity_id
_entity_poly.type
_entity_poly.pdbx_seq_one_letter_code
_entity_poly.pdbx_strand_id
1 'polypeptide(L)'
;MEKPIHKELMPVILQKRGIVCESVCSEFQELISMCGGPNEKTRAKQFLKHLRVVPDCPSERLMSLPTTRKLALKNKVVFGTGDYWHAPTITANMAFVRAVSQTGMSLFTIEHRPRALVGD
;
A
#
# COMPACT_ATOMS: atom_id res chain seq x y z
N MET A 1 1.16 2.05 23.16
CA MET A 1 0.97 1.45 21.81
C MET A 1 0.00 0.27 21.93
N GLU A 2 -1.32 0.50 21.88
CA GLU A 2 -2.23 -0.55 22.37
C GLU A 2 -2.47 -1.72 21.40
N LYS A 3 -2.38 -1.57 20.07
CA LYS A 3 -2.54 -2.71 19.12
C LYS A 3 -1.76 -2.50 17.81
N PRO A 4 -0.50 -2.99 17.71
CA PRO A 4 0.28 -2.83 16.49
C PRO A 4 -0.26 -3.73 15.36
N ILE A 5 -0.49 -3.14 14.19
CA ILE A 5 -1.14 -3.84 13.06
C ILE A 5 -0.29 -4.96 12.47
N HIS A 6 1.03 -4.93 12.66
CA HIS A 6 1.91 -5.98 12.14
C HIS A 6 1.56 -7.36 12.70
N LYS A 7 1.02 -7.46 13.93
CA LYS A 7 0.58 -8.73 14.51
C LYS A 7 -0.64 -9.28 13.79
N GLU A 8 -1.58 -8.41 13.41
CA GLU A 8 -2.77 -8.77 12.63
C GLU A 8 -2.39 -9.18 11.19
N LEU A 9 -1.38 -8.52 10.61
CA LEU A 9 -0.91 -8.81 9.25
C LEU A 9 0.04 -10.01 9.19
N MET A 10 0.60 -10.47 10.32
CA MET A 10 1.61 -11.53 10.36
C MET A 10 1.21 -12.80 9.59
N PRO A 11 -0.01 -13.36 9.77
CA PRO A 11 -0.43 -14.58 9.06
C PRO A 11 -0.43 -14.41 7.54
N VAL A 12 -0.59 -13.18 7.06
CA VAL A 12 -0.63 -12.84 5.63
C VAL A 12 0.77 -12.62 5.07
N ILE A 13 1.67 -11.98 5.83
CA ILE A 13 2.99 -11.57 5.35
C ILE A 13 4.09 -12.61 5.63
N LEU A 14 3.87 -13.53 6.57
CA LEU A 14 4.87 -14.52 6.96
C LEU A 14 5.34 -15.34 5.74
N GLN A 15 6.65 -15.52 5.62
CA GLN A 15 7.32 -16.22 4.50
C GLN A 15 7.09 -15.60 3.11
N LYS A 16 6.50 -14.40 3.03
CA LYS A 16 6.33 -13.66 1.77
C LYS A 16 7.30 -12.49 1.73
N ARG A 17 7.73 -12.14 0.52
CA ARG A 17 8.48 -10.91 0.27
C ARG A 17 7.51 -9.83 -0.22
N GLY A 18 7.41 -8.74 0.52
CA GLY A 18 6.57 -7.61 0.10
C GLY A 18 7.19 -6.87 -1.09
N ILE A 19 6.33 -6.29 -1.93
CA ILE A 19 6.72 -5.34 -2.96
C ILE A 19 6.16 -3.96 -2.62
N VAL A 20 6.84 -2.91 -3.06
CA VAL A 20 6.36 -1.53 -2.96
C VAL A 20 6.76 -0.79 -4.23
N CYS A 21 5.84 -0.04 -4.82
CA CYS A 21 6.16 0.75 -6.01
C CYS A 21 6.96 2.00 -5.63
N GLU A 22 7.73 2.54 -6.57
CA GLU A 22 8.64 3.67 -6.35
C GLU A 22 7.94 4.88 -5.73
N SER A 23 6.77 5.28 -6.27
CA SER A 23 6.02 6.42 -5.72
C SER A 23 5.63 6.22 -4.26
N VAL A 24 5.14 5.03 -3.89
CA VAL A 24 4.74 4.73 -2.50
C VAL A 24 5.94 4.66 -1.57
N CYS A 25 7.06 4.11 -2.06
CA CYS A 25 8.30 4.06 -1.28
C CYS A 25 8.80 5.47 -0.94
N SER A 26 8.78 6.38 -1.92
CA SER A 26 9.16 7.79 -1.75
C SER A 26 8.21 8.51 -0.78
N GLU A 27 6.89 8.43 -0.98
CA GLU A 27 5.90 9.04 -0.07
C GLU A 27 6.06 8.52 1.36
N PHE A 28 6.30 7.21 1.54
CA PHE A 28 6.54 6.62 2.85
C PHE A 28 7.80 7.20 3.51
N GLN A 29 8.91 7.29 2.77
CA GLN A 29 10.16 7.84 3.29
C GLN A 29 10.04 9.32 3.67
N GLU A 30 9.32 10.11 2.87
CA GLU A 30 9.03 11.52 3.17
C GLU A 30 8.21 11.66 4.46
N LEU A 31 7.15 10.87 4.63
CA LEU A 31 6.35 10.86 5.86
C LEU A 31 7.17 10.49 7.09
N ILE A 32 8.02 9.46 7.00
CA ILE A 32 8.90 9.05 8.08
C ILE A 32 9.94 10.15 8.39
N SER A 33 10.44 10.85 7.38
CA SER A 33 11.36 11.97 7.55
C SER A 33 10.72 13.11 8.35
N MET A 34 9.51 13.52 7.95
CA MET A 34 8.76 14.64 8.52
C MET A 34 8.18 14.36 9.91
N CYS A 35 7.59 13.18 10.11
CA CYS A 35 6.79 12.88 11.31
C CYS A 35 7.42 11.84 12.24
N GLY A 36 8.40 11.06 11.75
CA GLY A 36 8.97 9.94 12.50
C GLY A 36 10.00 10.40 13.54
N GLY A 37 9.80 9.97 14.79
CA GLY A 37 10.84 10.05 15.82
C GLY A 37 11.96 9.02 15.60
N PRO A 38 13.02 9.04 16.43
CA PRO A 38 14.21 8.20 16.23
C PRO A 38 13.90 6.70 16.15
N ASN A 39 12.95 6.24 16.96
CA ASN A 39 12.57 4.84 16.99
C ASN A 39 11.78 4.46 15.75
N GLU A 40 10.85 5.30 15.31
CA GLU A 40 10.07 5.07 14.10
C GLU A 40 10.95 5.09 12.85
N LYS A 41 11.92 6.02 12.76
CA LYS A 41 12.92 6.05 11.68
C LYS A 41 13.74 4.76 11.62
N THR A 42 14.08 4.19 12.78
CA THR A 42 14.83 2.91 12.86
C THR A 42 13.96 1.73 12.40
N ARG A 43 12.72 1.65 12.88
CA ARG A 43 11.76 0.61 12.47
C ARG A 43 11.46 0.68 10.97
N ALA A 44 11.26 1.87 10.42
CA ALA A 44 11.03 2.09 9.00
C ALA A 44 12.20 1.61 8.13
N LYS A 45 13.45 1.93 8.52
CA LYS A 45 14.66 1.43 7.84
C LYS A 45 14.74 -0.09 7.85
N GLN A 46 14.41 -0.74 8.97
CA GLN A 46 14.36 -2.19 9.06
C GLN A 46 13.24 -2.77 8.19
N PHE A 47 12.06 -2.17 8.19
CA PHE A 47 10.91 -2.59 7.39
C PHE A 47 11.24 -2.56 5.89
N LEU A 48 11.83 -1.47 5.39
CA LEU A 48 12.21 -1.33 3.98
C LEU A 48 13.16 -2.42 3.49
N LYS A 49 14.03 -2.99 4.35
CA LYS A 49 14.91 -4.11 3.99
C LYS A 49 14.15 -5.40 3.64
N HIS A 50 12.92 -5.53 4.11
CA HIS A 50 12.06 -6.69 3.83
C HIS A 50 11.20 -6.51 2.57
N LEU A 51 11.26 -5.34 1.94
CA LEU A 51 10.52 -5.02 0.73
C LEU A 51 11.44 -5.05 -0.50
N ARG A 52 10.85 -5.39 -1.64
CA ARG A 52 11.44 -5.12 -2.95
C ARG A 52 10.78 -3.86 -3.52
N VAL A 53 11.58 -2.82 -3.75
CA VAL A 53 11.12 -1.66 -4.52
C VAL A 53 11.02 -2.08 -6.00
N VAL A 54 9.88 -1.78 -6.62
CA VAL A 54 9.63 -2.03 -8.05
C VAL A 54 9.22 -0.72 -8.72
N PRO A 55 9.45 -0.56 -10.04
CA PRO A 55 8.95 0.60 -10.76
C PRO A 55 7.43 0.74 -10.67
N ASP A 56 6.93 1.95 -10.88
CA ASP A 56 5.50 2.19 -11.06
C ASP A 56 5.03 1.58 -12.39
N CYS A 57 4.59 0.32 -12.35
CA CYS A 57 4.14 -0.44 -13.52
C CYS A 57 2.68 -0.89 -13.36
N PRO A 58 1.71 0.04 -13.45
CA PRO A 58 0.31 -0.31 -13.25
C PRO A 58 -0.25 -1.14 -14.41
N SER A 59 -1.10 -2.11 -14.10
CA SER A 59 -1.77 -2.93 -15.11
C SER A 59 -2.63 -2.08 -16.05
N GLU A 60 -2.62 -2.45 -17.33
CA GLU A 60 -3.41 -1.76 -18.36
C GLU A 60 -4.90 -1.75 -18.02
N ARG A 61 -5.41 -2.86 -17.46
CA ARG A 61 -6.81 -2.99 -17.08
C ARG A 61 -7.22 -1.95 -16.05
N LEU A 62 -6.40 -1.69 -15.04
CA LEU A 62 -6.74 -0.67 -14.05
C LEU A 62 -6.52 0.73 -14.62
N MET A 63 -5.51 0.91 -15.46
CA MET A 63 -5.22 2.20 -16.09
C MET A 63 -6.27 2.64 -17.10
N SER A 64 -6.98 1.72 -17.76
CA SER A 64 -8.05 2.02 -18.71
C SER A 64 -9.34 2.54 -18.04
N LEU A 65 -9.51 2.37 -16.73
CA LEU A 65 -10.65 2.93 -16.00
C LEU A 65 -10.61 4.48 -16.02
N PRO A 66 -11.75 5.17 -16.05
CA PRO A 66 -11.78 6.63 -16.03
C PRO A 66 -11.18 7.17 -14.73
N THR A 67 -10.33 8.20 -14.84
CA THR A 67 -9.85 8.93 -13.67
C THR A 67 -10.99 9.79 -13.12
N THR A 68 -11.36 9.54 -11.86
CA THR A 68 -12.41 10.30 -11.16
C THR A 68 -11.94 10.63 -9.74
N ARG A 69 -12.74 11.41 -8.99
CA ARG A 69 -12.45 11.65 -7.57
C ARG A 69 -12.33 10.35 -6.75
N LYS A 70 -13.11 9.33 -7.10
CA LYS A 70 -13.09 8.00 -6.44
C LYS A 70 -11.99 7.09 -6.99
N LEU A 71 -11.66 7.23 -8.27
CA LEU A 71 -10.62 6.49 -8.99
C LEU A 71 -9.43 7.39 -9.30
N ALA A 72 -8.84 7.99 -8.26
CA ALA A 72 -7.73 8.92 -8.40
C ALA A 72 -6.49 8.24 -9.00
N LEU A 73 -5.77 8.94 -9.86
CA LEU A 73 -4.61 8.41 -10.60
C LEU A 73 -3.57 7.75 -9.69
N LYS A 74 -3.23 8.39 -8.56
CA LYS A 74 -2.26 7.82 -7.60
C LYS A 74 -2.66 6.42 -7.12
N ASN A 75 -3.94 6.22 -6.80
CA ASN A 75 -4.41 4.92 -6.34
C ASN A 75 -4.44 3.91 -7.50
N LYS A 76 -4.72 4.34 -8.73
CA LYS A 76 -4.59 3.48 -9.91
C LYS A 76 -3.14 3.01 -10.09
N VAL A 77 -2.14 3.86 -9.86
CA VAL A 77 -0.73 3.47 -9.92
C VAL A 77 -0.41 2.41 -8.86
N VAL A 78 -0.79 2.64 -7.60
CA VAL A 78 -0.50 1.72 -6.48
C VAL A 78 -1.17 0.36 -6.66
N PHE A 79 -2.49 0.36 -6.80
CA PHE A 79 -3.25 -0.88 -6.92
C PHE A 79 -2.97 -1.59 -8.25
N GLY A 80 -2.70 -0.83 -9.31
CA GLY A 80 -2.40 -1.36 -10.63
C GLY A 80 -1.03 -2.04 -10.64
N THR A 81 -0.07 -1.52 -9.88
CA THR A 81 1.24 -2.15 -9.75
C THR A 81 1.11 -3.49 -9.02
N GLY A 82 0.37 -3.53 -7.90
CA GLY A 82 0.05 -4.80 -7.24
C GLY A 82 -0.65 -5.79 -8.17
N ASP A 83 -1.60 -5.29 -8.96
CA ASP A 83 -2.33 -6.06 -9.96
C ASP A 83 -1.43 -6.65 -11.07
N TYR A 84 -0.51 -5.85 -11.61
CA TYR A 84 0.47 -6.28 -12.62
C TYR A 84 1.38 -7.40 -12.10
N TRP A 85 1.84 -7.28 -10.85
CA TRP A 85 2.68 -8.28 -10.21
C TRP A 85 1.90 -9.50 -9.69
N HIS A 86 0.59 -9.56 -9.91
CA HIS A 86 -0.30 -10.59 -9.36
C HIS A 86 -0.17 -10.71 -7.82
N ALA A 87 0.11 -9.60 -7.16
CA ALA A 87 0.35 -9.52 -5.72
C ALA A 87 -0.84 -8.87 -5.00
N PRO A 88 -1.33 -9.45 -3.89
CA PRO A 88 -2.40 -8.83 -3.13
C PRO A 88 -1.94 -7.48 -2.56
N THR A 89 -2.74 -6.44 -2.78
CA THR A 89 -2.48 -5.12 -2.18
C THR A 89 -3.07 -5.05 -0.77
N ILE A 90 -2.22 -4.87 0.24
CA ILE A 90 -2.64 -4.62 1.62
C ILE A 90 -3.11 -3.17 1.74
N THR A 91 -4.33 -2.91 2.19
CA THR A 91 -4.89 -1.55 2.19
C THR A 91 -5.95 -1.30 3.26
N ALA A 92 -6.04 -0.05 3.72
CA ALA A 92 -7.20 0.49 4.44
C ALA A 92 -8.12 1.34 3.55
N ASN A 93 -7.77 1.56 2.27
CA ASN A 93 -8.54 2.39 1.33
C ASN A 93 -9.62 1.56 0.61
N MET A 94 -10.57 1.05 1.37
CA MET A 94 -11.68 0.26 0.81
C MET A 94 -12.64 1.09 -0.05
N ALA A 95 -12.60 2.42 0.05
CA ALA A 95 -13.35 3.30 -0.84
C ALA A 95 -12.88 3.17 -2.29
N PHE A 96 -11.57 3.10 -2.52
CA PHE A 96 -11.02 2.87 -3.86
C PHE A 96 -11.37 1.48 -4.38
N VAL A 97 -11.18 0.44 -3.55
CA VAL A 97 -11.50 -0.96 -3.91
C VAL A 97 -12.97 -1.10 -4.34
N ARG A 98 -13.90 -0.50 -3.58
CA ARG A 98 -15.32 -0.48 -3.94
C ARG A 98 -15.59 0.30 -5.23
N ALA A 99 -14.92 1.42 -5.45
CA ALA A 99 -15.09 2.19 -6.68
C ALA A 99 -14.63 1.40 -7.92
N VAL A 100 -13.57 0.59 -7.81
CA VAL A 100 -13.13 -0.32 -8.87
C VAL A 100 -14.14 -1.45 -9.08
N SER A 101 -14.66 -2.03 -7.99
CA SER A 101 -15.72 -3.05 -8.06
C SER A 101 -16.97 -2.59 -8.81
N GLN A 102 -17.35 -1.32 -8.64
CA GLN A 102 -18.48 -0.70 -9.35
C GLN A 102 -18.27 -0.57 -10.87
N THR A 103 -17.04 -0.72 -11.39
CA THR A 103 -16.78 -0.77 -12.83
C THR A 103 -16.82 -2.18 -13.41
N GLY A 104 -17.22 -3.18 -12.61
CA GLY A 104 -17.19 -4.60 -13.00
C GLY A 104 -15.81 -5.26 -12.88
N MET A 105 -14.80 -4.57 -12.34
CA MET A 105 -13.45 -5.07 -12.13
C MET A 105 -13.22 -5.49 -10.68
N SER A 106 -12.45 -6.55 -10.43
CA SER A 106 -11.98 -6.92 -9.10
C SER A 106 -10.46 -6.80 -8.98
N LEU A 107 -10.01 -6.37 -7.81
CA LEU A 107 -8.60 -6.33 -7.42
C LEU A 107 -8.35 -7.34 -6.31
N PHE A 108 -7.17 -7.95 -6.31
CA PHE A 108 -6.77 -8.80 -5.19
C PHE A 108 -6.24 -7.92 -4.04
N THR A 109 -7.03 -7.81 -2.98
CA THR A 109 -6.72 -6.91 -1.86
C THR A 109 -6.87 -7.60 -0.52
N ILE A 110 -6.06 -7.18 0.45
CA ILE A 110 -6.16 -7.61 1.85
C ILE A 110 -6.47 -6.38 2.68
N GLU A 111 -7.70 -6.32 3.18
CA GLU A 111 -8.16 -5.21 3.99
C GLU A 111 -7.48 -5.22 5.36
N HIS A 112 -7.06 -4.04 5.81
CA HIS A 112 -6.74 -3.82 7.19
C HIS A 112 -7.45 -2.58 7.71
N ARG A 113 -7.71 -2.53 9.01
CA ARG A 113 -8.33 -1.35 9.64
C ARG A 113 -7.38 -0.15 9.54
N PRO A 114 -7.89 1.08 9.33
CA PRO A 114 -7.07 2.29 9.40
C PRO A 114 -6.33 2.41 10.73
N ARG A 115 -5.16 3.04 10.70
CA ARG A 115 -4.37 3.38 11.90
C ARG A 115 -3.93 4.83 11.76
N ALA A 116 -4.09 5.59 12.85
CA ALA A 116 -3.59 6.96 12.90
C ALA A 116 -2.06 6.93 12.97
N LEU A 117 -1.43 7.94 12.37
CA LEU A 117 -0.05 8.26 12.66
C LEU A 117 -0.02 8.75 14.11
N VAL A 118 0.60 7.97 14.98
CA VAL A 118 0.90 8.38 16.35
C VAL A 118 2.35 8.86 16.32
N GLY A 119 2.60 10.12 16.72
CA GLY A 119 3.96 10.56 17.03
C GLY A 119 4.57 9.67 18.12
N ASP A 120 5.90 9.59 18.17
CA ASP A 120 6.62 8.82 19.21
C ASP A 120 6.14 9.19 20.63
#